data_AF-A0A358XR57-F1
#
_entry.id   AF-A0A358XR57-F1
#
_cell.length_a   1.000
_cell.length_b   1.000
_cell.length_c   1.000
_cell.angle_alpha   90.00
_cell.angle_beta   90.00
_cell.angle_gamma   90.00
#
_symmetry.space_group_name_H-M   'P 1'
#
loop_
_entity.id
_entity.type
_entity.pdbx_description
1 polymer ?
#
loop_
_entity_poly.entity_id
_entity_poly.type
_entity_poly.pdbx_seq_one_letter_code
_entity_poly.pdbx_strand_id
1 'polypeptide(L)'
;MSQYQDNIAHGEHAHEGGMDKKAIWRVFGVLLALTCLEFLIALGFVHHWQILTKGALVNTIYIVLTLVKAYYIVAFFMHLKFEKSSFIVTVAIVFIFIIYFIVLMLVEGGFLAGAFQEHQLFPNK
;
A
#
# COMPACT_ATOMS: atom_id res chain seq x y z
N MET A 1 -57.11 -23.84 2.41
CA MET A 1 -55.95 -23.81 3.34
C MET A 1 -54.82 -24.67 2.77
N SER A 2 -54.20 -24.25 1.66
CA SER A 2 -53.08 -24.95 0.99
C SER A 2 -52.13 -23.96 0.29
N GLN A 3 -52.14 -22.69 0.71
CA GLN A 3 -51.38 -21.60 0.09
C GLN A 3 -50.46 -20.91 1.12
N TYR A 4 -50.09 -21.64 2.19
CA TYR A 4 -49.21 -21.13 3.24
C TYR A 4 -47.93 -21.95 3.42
N GLN A 5 -47.77 -23.08 2.71
CA GLN A 5 -46.65 -24.02 2.93
C GLN A 5 -45.57 -24.02 1.83
N ASP A 6 -45.76 -23.33 0.69
CA ASP A 6 -44.84 -23.43 -0.48
C ASP A 6 -43.83 -22.28 -0.63
N ASN A 7 -43.75 -21.34 0.32
CA ASN A 7 -42.74 -20.27 0.29
C ASN A 7 -41.65 -20.42 1.37
N ILE A 8 -41.57 -21.58 2.01
CA ILE A 8 -40.52 -21.93 2.99
C ILE A 8 -39.67 -23.07 2.41
N ALA A 9 -39.01 -22.85 1.26
CA ALA A 9 -38.01 -23.79 0.71
C ALA A 9 -37.17 -23.21 -0.46
N HIS A 10 -36.55 -22.05 -0.25
CA HIS A 10 -35.27 -21.72 -0.89
C HIS A 10 -34.49 -20.94 0.17
N GLY A 11 -33.87 -21.59 1.15
CA GLY A 11 -32.82 -22.58 0.92
C GLY A 11 -31.50 -21.83 0.84
N GLU A 12 -31.05 -21.38 2.00
CA GLU A 12 -29.68 -21.09 2.41
C GLU A 12 -28.61 -20.94 1.31
N HIS A 13 -28.15 -19.71 1.12
CA HIS A 13 -26.71 -19.45 1.13
C HIS A 13 -26.45 -18.18 1.95
N ALA A 14 -26.54 -18.36 3.26
CA ALA A 14 -25.84 -17.53 4.22
C ALA A 14 -24.33 -17.63 3.95
N HIS A 15 -23.82 -16.79 3.06
CA HIS A 15 -22.40 -16.40 3.04
C HIS A 15 -22.26 -15.09 3.83
N GLU A 16 -22.57 -15.19 5.11
CA GLU A 16 -22.32 -14.16 6.10
C GLU A 16 -20.80 -14.09 6.35
N GLY A 17 -20.19 -12.93 6.06
CA GLY A 17 -18.90 -12.53 6.64
C GLY A 17 -17.61 -12.81 5.84
N GLY A 18 -17.66 -13.37 4.63
CA GLY A 18 -16.45 -13.64 3.84
C GLY A 18 -16.55 -13.09 2.42
N MET A 19 -15.62 -12.21 2.02
CA MET A 19 -15.47 -11.79 0.63
C MET A 19 -15.47 -13.02 -0.29
N ASP A 20 -16.37 -13.05 -1.27
CA ASP A 20 -16.51 -14.16 -2.22
C ASP A 20 -15.14 -14.47 -2.86
N LYS A 21 -14.77 -15.76 -2.93
CA LYS A 21 -13.45 -16.21 -3.43
C LYS A 21 -13.16 -15.66 -4.83
N LYS A 22 -14.22 -15.43 -5.61
CA LYS A 22 -14.18 -14.81 -6.94
C LYS A 22 -13.74 -13.34 -6.92
N ALA A 23 -14.14 -12.58 -5.90
CA ALA A 23 -13.73 -11.19 -5.74
C ALA A 23 -12.25 -11.07 -5.38
N ILE A 24 -11.75 -11.96 -4.52
CA ILE A 24 -10.32 -12.02 -4.16
C ILE A 24 -9.46 -12.30 -5.41
N TRP A 25 -9.85 -13.29 -6.22
CA TRP A 25 -9.13 -13.61 -7.46
C TRP A 25 -9.16 -12.47 -8.48
N ARG A 26 -10.28 -11.74 -8.57
CA ARG A 26 -10.39 -10.55 -9.43
C ARG A 26 -9.43 -9.44 -8.99
N VAL A 27 -9.40 -9.14 -7.70
CA VAL A 27 -8.52 -8.08 -7.16
C VAL A 27 -7.05 -8.49 -7.25
N PHE A 28 -6.74 -9.75 -6.93
CA PHE A 28 -5.40 -10.32 -7.10
C PHE A 28 -4.90 -10.17 -8.54
N GLY A 29 -5.74 -10.50 -9.54
CA GLY A 29 -5.40 -10.32 -10.95
C GLY A 29 -5.11 -8.86 -11.32
N VAL A 30 -5.91 -7.91 -10.80
CA VAL A 30 -5.68 -6.47 -11.02
C VAL A 30 -4.39 -6.00 -10.38
N LEU A 31 -4.09 -6.42 -9.15
CA LEU A 31 -2.83 -6.09 -8.47
C LEU A 31 -1.61 -6.66 -9.18
N LEU A 32 -1.72 -7.90 -9.66
CA LEU A 32 -0.65 -8.57 -10.39
C LEU A 32 -0.38 -7.83 -11.71
N ALA A 33 -1.44 -7.47 -12.45
CA ALA A 33 -1.32 -6.67 -13.65
C ALA A 33 -0.70 -5.29 -13.38
N LEU A 34 -1.13 -4.58 -12.33
CA LEU A 34 -0.55 -3.30 -11.89
C LEU A 34 0.95 -3.44 -11.59
N THR A 35 1.34 -4.51 -10.89
CA THR A 35 2.74 -4.76 -10.54
C THR A 35 3.58 -5.11 -11.77
N CYS A 36 3.07 -5.95 -12.67
CA CYS A 36 3.73 -6.24 -13.94
C CYS A 36 3.89 -4.99 -14.79
N LEU A 37 2.88 -4.11 -14.83
CA LEU A 37 2.95 -2.82 -15.52
C LEU A 37 4.02 -1.91 -14.91
N GLU A 38 4.07 -1.79 -13.59
CA GLU A 38 5.12 -1.03 -12.88
C GLU A 38 6.53 -1.53 -13.25
N PHE A 39 6.75 -2.85 -13.22
CA PHE A 39 8.02 -3.44 -13.61
C PHE A 39 8.33 -3.24 -15.09
N LEU A 40 7.34 -3.31 -15.97
CA LEU A 40 7.55 -3.08 -17.41
C LEU A 40 7.91 -1.62 -17.71
N ILE A 41 7.34 -0.67 -16.99
CA ILE A 41 7.71 0.76 -17.09
C ILE A 41 9.13 0.96 -16.53
N ALA A 42 9.42 0.43 -15.34
CA ALA A 42 10.69 0.62 -14.66
C ALA A 42 11.87 -0.09 -15.35
N LEU A 43 11.66 -1.32 -15.85
CA LEU A 43 12.71 -2.15 -16.46
C LEU A 43 12.70 -2.03 -18.00
N GLY A 44 11.54 -1.91 -18.64
CA GLY A 44 11.42 -1.81 -20.10
C GLY A 44 11.65 -0.39 -20.61
N PHE A 45 10.77 0.54 -20.23
CA PHE A 45 10.80 1.91 -20.78
C PHE A 45 12.01 2.73 -20.31
N VAL A 46 12.40 2.61 -19.04
CA VAL A 46 13.52 3.39 -18.48
C VAL A 46 14.87 2.78 -18.79
N HIS A 47 15.01 1.45 -18.70
CA HIS A 47 16.32 0.79 -18.83
C HIS A 47 16.60 0.28 -20.26
N HIS A 48 15.62 -0.34 -20.91
CA HIS A 48 15.84 -1.03 -22.19
C HIS A 48 15.59 -0.13 -23.42
N TRP A 49 14.63 0.80 -23.34
CA TRP A 49 14.23 1.62 -24.49
C TRP A 49 14.83 3.04 -24.47
N GLN A 50 15.32 3.54 -23.33
CA GLN A 50 15.95 4.87 -23.13
C GLN A 50 15.27 6.08 -23.80
N ILE A 51 14.01 5.96 -24.25
CA ILE A 51 13.27 7.03 -24.93
C ILE A 51 12.85 8.13 -23.96
N LEU A 52 12.68 7.79 -22.68
CA LEU A 52 12.43 8.75 -21.62
C LEU A 52 13.71 8.91 -20.82
N THR A 53 14.36 10.07 -20.93
CA THR A 53 15.35 10.50 -19.94
C THR A 53 14.74 10.30 -18.55
N LYS A 54 15.50 9.80 -17.58
CA LYS A 54 15.05 9.65 -16.17
C LYS A 54 14.59 11.00 -15.63
N GLY A 55 13.35 11.35 -15.91
CA GLY A 55 12.76 12.64 -15.67
C GLY A 55 11.74 12.53 -14.56
N ALA A 56 11.47 13.66 -13.91
CA ALA A 56 10.51 13.76 -12.81
C ALA A 56 9.15 13.12 -13.17
N LEU A 57 8.73 13.21 -14.43
CA LEU A 57 7.47 12.67 -14.93
C LEU A 57 7.35 11.14 -14.74
N VAL A 58 8.36 10.37 -15.14
CA VAL A 58 8.34 8.90 -15.00
C VAL A 58 8.35 8.49 -13.53
N ASN A 59 9.13 9.21 -12.72
CA ASN A 59 9.19 8.96 -11.29
C ASN A 59 7.85 9.27 -10.60
N THR A 60 7.19 10.36 -10.99
CA THR A 60 5.85 10.71 -10.50
C THR A 60 4.81 9.67 -10.90
N ILE A 61 4.80 9.22 -12.16
CA ILE A 61 3.88 8.15 -12.61
C ILE A 61 4.11 6.89 -11.80
N TYR A 62 5.36 6.47 -11.62
CA TYR A 62 5.70 5.29 -10.84
C TYR A 62 5.17 5.40 -9.41
N ILE A 63 5.47 6.50 -8.71
CA ILE A 63 4.97 6.77 -7.35
C ILE A 63 3.44 6.69 -7.29
N VAL A 64 2.74 7.29 -8.25
CA VAL A 64 1.27 7.26 -8.29
C VAL A 64 0.74 5.84 -8.51
N LEU A 65 1.32 5.07 -9.42
CA LEU A 65 0.92 3.66 -9.63
C LEU A 65 1.12 2.83 -8.35
N THR A 66 2.23 3.05 -7.64
CA THR A 66 2.52 2.33 -6.40
C THR A 66 1.54 2.70 -5.28
N LEU A 67 1.14 3.97 -5.20
CA LEU A 67 0.11 4.44 -4.27
C LEU A 67 -1.27 3.83 -4.58
N VAL A 68 -1.66 3.78 -5.86
CA VAL A 68 -2.92 3.16 -6.28
C VAL A 68 -2.93 1.68 -5.90
N LYS A 69 -1.85 0.95 -6.18
CA LYS A 69 -1.70 -0.44 -5.76
C LYS A 69 -1.79 -0.60 -4.24
N ALA A 70 -1.11 0.24 -3.46
CA ALA A 70 -1.16 0.21 -2.01
C ALA A 70 -2.60 0.43 -1.49
N TYR A 71 -3.34 1.37 -2.08
CA TYR A 71 -4.76 1.57 -1.79
C TYR A 71 -5.59 0.31 -2.05
N TYR A 72 -5.42 -0.35 -3.21
CA TYR A 72 -6.14 -1.59 -3.52
C TYR A 72 -5.78 -2.73 -2.55
N ILE A 73 -4.53 -2.83 -2.09
CA ILE A 73 -4.13 -3.81 -1.06
C ILE A 73 -4.89 -3.55 0.24
N VAL A 74 -4.84 -2.33 0.74
CA VAL A 74 -5.45 -1.94 2.02
C VAL A 74 -6.99 -2.04 1.95
N ALA A 75 -7.60 -1.62 0.85
CA ALA A 75 -9.06 -1.64 0.72
C ALA A 75 -9.63 -3.07 0.62
N PHE A 76 -8.97 -3.97 -0.12
CA PHE A 76 -9.51 -5.30 -0.44
C PHE A 76 -8.85 -6.47 0.31
N PHE A 77 -7.51 -6.51 0.41
CA PHE A 77 -6.83 -7.61 1.12
C PHE A 77 -6.91 -7.47 2.64
N MET A 78 -6.97 -6.24 3.16
CA MET A 78 -7.19 -6.01 4.59
C MET A 78 -8.68 -5.93 4.96
N HIS A 79 -9.61 -6.18 4.03
CA HIS A 79 -11.06 -6.18 4.27
C HIS A 79 -11.57 -4.90 4.98
N LEU A 80 -10.89 -3.78 4.77
CA LEU A 80 -11.11 -2.55 5.54
C LEU A 80 -12.36 -1.78 5.13
N LYS A 81 -12.83 -1.98 3.89
CA LYS A 81 -13.91 -1.19 3.31
C LYS A 81 -15.29 -1.46 3.91
N PHE A 82 -15.49 -2.61 4.58
CA PHE A 82 -16.84 -3.01 5.01
C PHE A 82 -16.98 -3.39 6.49
N GLU A 83 -15.90 -3.53 7.29
CA GLU A 83 -16.12 -4.04 8.65
C GLU A 83 -15.25 -3.55 9.81
N LYS A 84 -14.09 -2.90 9.66
CA LYS A 84 -13.25 -2.53 10.83
C LYS A 84 -12.55 -1.17 10.69
N SER A 85 -13.26 -0.09 11.05
CA SER A 85 -12.67 1.27 11.13
C SER A 85 -11.48 1.36 12.09
N SER A 86 -11.44 0.50 13.12
CA SER A 86 -10.32 0.40 14.07
C SER A 86 -9.00 0.02 13.39
N PHE A 87 -9.05 -0.85 12.38
CA PHE A 87 -7.83 -1.31 11.72
C PHE A 87 -7.26 -0.25 10.76
N ILE A 88 -8.10 0.62 10.18
CA ILE A 88 -7.65 1.81 9.44
C ILE A 88 -6.88 2.75 10.36
N VAL A 89 -7.40 2.99 11.57
CA VAL A 89 -6.78 3.89 12.56
C VAL A 89 -5.42 3.33 13.02
N THR A 90 -5.33 2.03 13.31
CA THR A 90 -4.06 1.40 13.69
C THR A 90 -3.01 1.51 12.59
N VAL A 91 -3.37 1.22 11.34
CA VAL A 91 -2.44 1.35 10.21
C VAL A 91 -2.01 2.80 10.03
N ALA A 92 -2.95 3.75 10.09
CA ALA A 92 -2.65 5.19 9.98
C ALA A 92 -1.70 5.67 11.10
N ILE A 93 -1.92 5.24 12.35
CA ILE A 93 -1.04 5.57 13.48
C ILE A 93 0.38 5.06 13.25
N VAL A 94 0.55 3.82 12.76
CA VAL A 94 1.88 3.27 12.46
C VAL A 94 2.57 4.07 11.35
N PHE A 95 1.85 4.48 10.29
CA PHE A 95 2.41 5.32 9.24
C PHE A 95 2.86 6.69 9.76
N ILE A 96 2.03 7.33 10.59
CA ILE A 96 2.36 8.62 11.22
C ILE A 96 3.60 8.48 12.11
N PHE A 97 3.66 7.39 12.89
CA PHE A 97 4.80 7.10 13.75
C PHE A 97 6.10 6.91 12.96
N ILE A 98 6.07 6.21 11.82
CA ILE A 98 7.25 6.03 10.96
C ILE A 98 7.76 7.37 10.44
N ILE A 99 6.86 8.24 9.95
CA ILE A 99 7.23 9.57 9.45
C ILE A 99 7.85 10.40 10.58
N TYR A 100 7.23 10.40 11.75
CA TYR A 100 7.74 11.09 12.95
C TYR A 100 9.12 10.55 13.36
N PHE A 101 9.31 9.23 13.35
CA PHE A 101 10.57 8.59 13.68
C PHE A 101 11.70 8.98 12.72
N ILE A 102 11.43 9.02 11.41
CA ILE A 102 12.40 9.47 10.40
C ILE A 102 12.84 10.92 10.69
N VAL A 103 11.90 11.81 10.97
CA VAL A 103 12.20 13.22 11.31
C VAL A 103 13.05 13.29 12.58
N LEU A 104 12.68 12.54 13.62
CA LEU A 104 13.41 12.50 14.89
C LEU A 104 14.85 12.02 14.68
N MET A 105 15.04 10.93 13.93
CA MET A 105 16.36 10.41 13.58
C MET A 105 17.19 11.41 12.76
N LEU A 106 16.56 12.23 11.90
CA LEU A 106 17.25 13.25 11.13
C LEU A 106 17.75 14.41 12.03
N VAL A 107 16.92 14.82 12.99
CA VAL A 107 17.25 15.89 13.94
C VAL A 107 18.35 15.44 14.91
N GLU A 108 18.15 14.30 15.58
CA GLU A 108 19.15 13.75 16.50
C GLU A 108 20.43 13.38 15.77
N GLY A 109 20.34 12.76 14.59
CA GLY A 109 21.50 12.46 13.76
C GLY A 109 22.30 13.70 13.37
N GLY A 110 21.62 14.80 13.05
CA GLY A 110 22.27 16.09 12.77
C GLY A 110 22.98 16.68 14.00
N PHE A 111 22.36 16.60 15.18
CA PHE A 111 22.95 17.07 16.43
C PHE A 111 24.18 16.22 16.83
N LEU A 112 24.08 14.89 16.74
CA LEU A 112 25.21 13.99 17.00
C LEU A 112 26.34 14.22 15.99
N ALA A 113 26.05 14.46 14.71
CA ALA A 113 27.09 14.75 13.72
C ALA A 113 27.86 16.03 14.06
N GLY A 114 27.17 17.09 14.48
CA GLY A 114 27.80 18.32 14.94
C GLY A 114 28.63 18.12 16.21
N ALA A 115 28.10 17.41 17.21
CA ALA A 115 28.80 17.12 18.46
C ALA A 115 30.05 16.23 18.27
N PHE A 116 30.01 15.28 17.34
CA PHE A 116 31.18 14.45 16.98
C PHE A 116 32.28 15.26 16.29
N GLN A 117 31.92 16.29 15.52
CA GLN A 117 32.91 17.18 14.87
C GLN A 117 33.57 18.17 15.83
N GLU A 118 32.91 18.56 16.92
CA GLU A 118 33.51 19.41 17.95
C GLU A 118 34.42 18.67 18.94
N HIS A 119 34.33 17.33 19.02
CA HIS A 119 35.14 16.54 19.95
C HIS A 119 36.57 16.32 19.44
N GLN A 120 37.57 16.49 20.32
CA GLN A 120 39.02 16.44 20.02
C GLN A 120 39.55 15.13 19.40
N LEU A 121 38.70 14.10 19.27
CA LEU A 121 39.07 12.78 18.74
C LEU A 121 38.87 12.64 17.22
N PHE A 122 38.06 13.50 16.57
CA PHE A 122 37.89 13.50 15.11
C PHE A 122 37.88 14.94 14.54
N PRO A 123 39.02 15.65 14.58
CA PRO A 123 39.13 17.00 14.02
C PRO A 123 38.97 16.99 12.50
N ASN A 124 38.06 17.83 12.00
CA ASN A 124 37.83 18.07 10.58
C ASN A 124 38.99 18.90 9.99
N LYS A 125 39.64 18.41 8.93
CA LYS A 125 40.47 19.22 8.04
C LYS A 125 39.65 19.66 6.84
#